data_AF-A0AAF0RLG2-F1
#
_entry.id   AF-A0AAF0RLG2-F1
#
_cell.length_a   1.000
_cell.length_b   1.000
_cell.length_c   1.000
_cell.angle_alpha   90.00
_cell.angle_beta   90.00
_cell.angle_gamma   90.00
#
_symmetry.space_group_name_H-M   'P 1'
#
loop_
_entity.id
_entity.type
_entity.pdbx_description
1 polymer ?
#
loop_
_entity_poly.entity_id
_entity_poly.type
_entity_poly.pdbx_seq_one_letter_code
_entity_poly.pdbx_strand_id
1 'polypeptide(L)' 'MAFALHRWNRATLLARLEANEAIDDASSMDPAQAARERLRLLAVGDRFEAAVISDDEAIAEFRRLRDDARRIAVGQPVLD' A
#
# COMPACT_ATOMS: atom_id res chain seq x y z
N MET A 1 8.27 5.84 19.09
CA MET A 1 7.84 6.45 17.81
C MET A 1 6.38 6.83 17.96
N ALA A 2 6.07 8.13 18.02
CA ALA A 2 4.70 8.59 18.00
C ALA A 2 4.27 8.66 16.53
N PHE A 3 3.37 7.77 16.11
CA PHE A 3 2.65 7.98 14.85
C PHE A 3 1.94 9.32 14.96
N ALA A 4 2.12 10.20 13.99
CA ALA A 4 1.30 11.40 13.84
C ALA A 4 -0.13 10.97 13.44
N LEU A 5 -0.85 10.38 14.39
CA LEU A 5 -2.21 9.85 14.25
C LEU A 5 -3.21 10.93 13.81
N HIS A 6 -2.85 12.21 13.92
CA HIS A 6 -3.74 13.34 13.61
C HIS A 6 -4.07 13.48 12.11
N ARG A 7 -3.24 12.94 11.19
CA ARG A 7 -3.47 13.04 9.74
C ARG A 7 -4.17 11.81 9.16
N TRP A 8 -4.06 10.66 9.82
CA TRP A 8 -4.63 9.40 9.33
C TRP A 8 -6.13 9.38 9.56
N ASN A 9 -6.88 9.84 8.55
CA ASN A 9 -8.33 9.70 8.54
C ASN A 9 -8.74 8.23 8.30
N ARG A 10 -10.02 7.92 8.56
CA ARG A 10 -10.56 6.56 8.41
C ARG A 10 -10.36 5.99 7.00
N ALA A 11 -10.58 6.79 5.95
CA ALA A 11 -10.49 6.33 4.58
C ALA A 11 -9.05 5.96 4.20
N THR A 12 -8.07 6.77 4.60
CA THR A 12 -6.64 6.51 4.35
C THR A 12 -6.15 5.27 5.10
N LEU A 13 -6.61 5.06 6.34
CA LEU A 13 -6.30 3.84 7.11
C LEU A 13 -6.89 2.58 6.45
N LEU A 14 -8.16 2.63 6.02
CA LEU A 14 -8.79 1.49 5.35
C LEU A 14 -8.07 1.15 4.04
N ALA A 15 -7.74 2.14 3.21
CA ALA A 15 -7.02 1.91 1.97
C ALA A 15 -5.64 1.26 2.21
N ARG A 16 -4.91 1.70 3.25
CA ARG A 16 -3.62 1.09 3.63
C ARG A 16 -3.79 -0.35 4.12
N LEU A 17 -4.81 -0.63 4.92
CA LEU A 17 -5.09 -1.99 5.44
C LEU A 17 -5.43 -2.95 4.30
N GLU A 18 -6.29 -2.54 3.36
CA GLU A 18 -6.62 -3.33 2.17
C GLU A 18 -5.38 -3.63 1.31
N ALA A 19 -4.49 -2.66 1.15
CA ALA A 19 -3.22 -2.86 0.44
C ALA A 19 -2.29 -3.82 1.20
N ASN A 20 -2.20 -3.69 2.52
CA ASN A 20 -1.40 -4.60 3.35
C ASN A 20 -1.89 -6.06 3.23
N GLU A 21 -3.20 -6.29 3.35
CA GLU A 21 -3.80 -7.62 3.22
C GLU A 21 -3.53 -8.23 1.83
N ALA A 22 -3.70 -7.45 0.75
CA ALA A 22 -3.40 -7.93 -0.59
C ALA A 22 -1.92 -8.30 -0.79
N ILE A 23 -0.99 -7.58 -0.16
CA ILE A 23 0.45 -7.90 -0.17
C ILE A 23 0.73 -9.19 0.60
N ASP A 24 0.07 -9.37 1.74
CA ASP A 24 0.21 -10.58 2.54
C ASP A 24 -0.29 -11.81 1.75
N ASP A 25 -1.40 -11.69 1.02
CA ASP A 25 -1.88 -12.73 0.10
C ASP A 25 -0.88 -13.01 -1.03
N ALA A 26 -0.34 -11.96 -1.67
CA ALA A 26 0.65 -12.07 -2.74
C ALA A 26 1.93 -12.79 -2.32
N SER A 27 2.29 -12.70 -1.03
CA SER A 27 3.50 -13.33 -0.49
C SER A 27 3.50 -14.86 -0.62
N SER A 28 2.31 -15.47 -0.71
CA SER A 28 2.17 -16.91 -0.92
C SER A 28 2.55 -17.36 -2.35
N MET A 29 2.45 -16.45 -3.33
CA MET A 29 2.68 -16.70 -4.75
C MET A 29 4.08 -16.24 -5.19
N ASP A 30 4.44 -14.99 -4.86
CA ASP A 30 5.77 -14.43 -5.13
C ASP A 30 6.25 -13.60 -3.91
N PRO A 31 7.02 -14.21 -2.99
CA PRO A 31 7.53 -13.52 -1.81
C PRO A 31 8.46 -12.34 -2.15
N ALA A 32 9.22 -12.45 -3.25
CA ALA A 32 10.18 -11.42 -3.63
C ALA A 32 9.47 -10.17 -4.16
N GLN A 33 8.42 -10.35 -4.97
CA GLN A 33 7.62 -9.25 -5.46
C GLN A 33 6.75 -8.65 -4.36
N ALA A 34 6.14 -9.46 -3.49
CA ALA A 34 5.39 -8.98 -2.33
C ALA A 34 6.25 -8.12 -1.39
N ALA A 35 7.52 -8.50 -1.16
CA ALA A 35 8.45 -7.69 -0.37
C ALA A 35 8.71 -6.31 -1.00
N ARG A 36 8.77 -6.21 -2.33
CA ARG A 36 8.91 -4.92 -3.04
C ARG A 36 7.67 -4.05 -2.87
N GLU A 37 6.47 -4.63 -3.01
CA GLU A 37 5.22 -3.91 -2.77
C GLU A 37 5.09 -3.45 -1.32
N ARG A 38 5.61 -4.23 -0.36
CA ARG A 38 5.65 -3.83 1.05
C ARG A 38 6.55 -2.61 1.28
N LEU A 39 7.70 -2.53 0.61
CA LEU A 39 8.56 -1.34 0.66
C LEU A 39 7.86 -0.11 0.04
N ARG A 40 7.13 -0.30 -1.06
CA ARG A 40 6.34 0.78 -1.67
C ARG A 40 5.23 1.25 -0.72
N LEU A 41 4.51 0.34 -0.06
CA LEU A 41 3.49 0.67 0.95
C LEU A 41 4.05 1.54 2.09
N LEU A 42 5.26 1.23 2.56
CA LEU A 42 5.95 2.04 3.57
C LEU A 42 6.29 3.44 3.02
N ALA A 43 6.86 3.50 1.82
CA ALA A 43 7.21 4.78 1.18
C ALA A 43 6.01 5.71 0.96
N VAL A 44 4.84 5.16 0.59
CA VAL A 44 3.58 5.95 0.50
C VAL A 44 3.19 6.48 1.88
N GLY A 45 3.30 5.66 2.93
CA GLY A 45 3.06 6.06 4.31
C GLY A 45 3.96 7.21 4.74
N ASP A 46 5.27 7.10 4.48
CA ASP A 46 6.24 8.14 4.83
C ASP A 46 5.97 9.45 4.10
N ARG A 47 5.68 9.40 2.79
CA ARG A 47 5.31 10.59 2.00
C ARG A 47 4.03 11.24 2.51
N PHE A 48 3.05 10.43 2.89
CA PHE A 48 1.79 10.93 3.44
C PHE A 48 1.98 11.61 4.80
N GLU A 49 2.74 10.99 5.70
CA GLU A 49 3.06 11.56 7.02
C GLU A 49 3.91 12.83 6.92
N ALA A 50 4.82 12.88 5.95
CA ALA A 50 5.62 14.06 5.63
C ALA A 50 4.82 15.18 4.92
N ALA A 51 3.51 15.01 4.74
CA ALA A 51 2.62 15.94 4.03
C ALA A 51 3.04 16.26 2.58
N VAL A 52 3.80 15.36 1.95
CA VAL A 52 4.24 15.47 0.55
C VAL A 52 3.09 15.17 -0.42
N ILE A 53 2.14 14.33 0.00
CA ILE A 53 0.93 13.98 -0.75
C ILE A 53 -0.33 14.22 0.08
N SER A 54 -1.43 14.56 -0.60
CA SER A 54 -2.77 14.71 -0.04
C SER A 54 -3.39 13.37 0.36
N ASP A 55 -4.51 13.44 1.09
CA ASP A 55 -5.28 12.25 1.49
C ASP A 55 -5.77 11.46 0.27
N ASP A 56 -6.30 12.15 -0.75
CA ASP A 56 -6.82 11.52 -1.97
C ASP A 56 -5.72 10.84 -2.78
N GLU A 57 -4.54 11.48 -2.88
CA GLU A 57 -3.36 10.89 -3.52
C GLU A 57 -2.86 9.65 -2.77
N ALA A 58 -2.79 9.72 -1.44
CA ALA A 58 -2.41 8.56 -0.63
C ALA A 58 -3.40 7.39 -0.79
N ILE A 59 -4.71 7.67 -0.75
CA ILE A 59 -5.76 6.67 -0.96
C ILE A 59 -5.63 6.05 -2.37
N ALA A 60 -5.40 6.86 -3.40
CA ALA A 60 -5.21 6.39 -4.76
C ALA A 60 -3.95 5.51 -4.90
N GLU A 61 -2.82 5.93 -4.32
CA GLU A 61 -1.58 5.13 -4.33
C GLU A 61 -1.75 3.81 -3.57
N PHE A 62 -2.40 3.80 -2.40
CA PHE A 62 -2.70 2.55 -1.67
C PHE A 62 -3.61 1.62 -2.46
N ARG A 63 -4.64 2.14 -3.13
CA ARG A 63 -5.52 1.33 -3.98
C ARG A 63 -4.79 0.74 -5.18
N ARG A 64 -3.87 1.50 -5.79
CA ARG A 64 -3.00 0.97 -6.87
C ARG A 64 -2.16 -0.19 -6.35
N LEU A 65 -1.48 -0.02 -5.21
CA LEU A 65 -0.68 -1.09 -4.58
C LEU A 65 -1.51 -2.34 -4.27
N ARG A 66 -2.74 -2.16 -3.76
CA ARG A 66 -3.68 -3.27 -3.54
C ARG A 66 -3.98 -4.02 -4.84
N ASP A 67 -4.28 -3.29 -5.90
CA ASP A 67 -4.65 -3.89 -7.19
C ASP A 67 -3.45 -4.59 -7.85
N ASP A 68 -2.24 -4.05 -7.69
CA ASP A 68 -0.99 -4.67 -8.14
C ASP A 68 -0.69 -5.95 -7.35
N ALA A 69 -0.78 -5.90 -6.02
CA ALA A 69 -0.59 -7.08 -5.18
C ALA A 69 -1.61 -8.19 -5.47
N ARG A 70 -2.87 -7.83 -5.73
CA ARG A 70 -3.89 -8.80 -6.17
C ARG A 70 -3.54 -9.48 -7.48
N ARG A 71 -2.93 -8.77 -8.45
CA ARG A 71 -2.45 -9.38 -9.69
C ARG A 71 -1.36 -10.40 -9.41
N ILE A 72 -0.40 -10.07 -8.55
CA ILE A 72 0.66 -11.00 -8.12
C ILE A 72 0.05 -12.28 -7.53
N ALA A 73 -0.92 -12.13 -6.62
CA ALA A 73 -1.59 -13.26 -5.96
C ALA A 73 -2.28 -14.22 -6.95
N VAL A 74 -2.72 -13.73 -8.11
CA VAL A 74 -3.34 -14.55 -9.18
C VAL A 74 -2.37 -14.87 -10.33
N GLY A 75 -1.06 -14.62 -10.16
CA GLY A 75 -0.03 -14.90 -11.16
C GLY A 75 -0.07 -14.00 -12.40
N GLN A 76 -0.69 -12.83 -12.30
CA GLN A 76 -0.73 -11.83 -13.36
C GLN A 76 0.38 -10.79 -13.22
N PRO A 77 0.89 -10.23 -14.33
CA PRO A 77 1.88 -9.16 -14.27
C PRO A 77 1.29 -7.87 -13.69
N VAL A 78 2.11 -7.16 -12.91
CA VAL A 78 1.84 -5.80 -12.44
C VAL A 78 1.92 -4.84 -13.63
N LEU A 79 1.06 -3.82 -13.67
CA LEU A 79 1.10 -2.79 -14.72
C LEU A 79 1.98 -1.63 -14.23
N ASP A 80 3.02 -1.30 -14.99
CA ASP A 80 3.88 -0.13 -14.76
C ASP A 80 3.21 1.18 -15.20
#